data_AF-A0A1E4NDB6-F1
#
_entry.id   AF-A0A1E4NDB6-F1
#
_cell.length_a   1.000
_cell.length_b   1.000
_cell.length_c   1.000
_cell.angle_alpha   90.00
_cell.angle_beta   90.00
_cell.angle_gamma   90.00
#
_symmetry.space_group_name_H-M   'P 1'
#
loop_
_entity.id
_entity.type
_entity.pdbx_description
1 polymer ?
#
loop_
_entity_poly.entity_id
_entity_poly.type
_entity_poly.pdbx_seq_one_letter_code
_entity_poly.pdbx_strand_id
1 'polypeptide(L)'
;MIRGGFGRKLDAEQIVLYREDWYRSVSNARASDDDSHAEEESLHDLTYATTIAEIYREKGDFEALARHYHLIGNVELRDKYIEQAIANGCDAETVIYLRSIQKRIELVPESALLERIEELKDKKWILARARFHEQIGKHLEAASDYVNGISDRLQEHRYFTAAYYLKELAESGIVERLFEKALQDADDRNDLWWQVRALEELGRYDDSRELVLQHEEEILMSEDNLLFRELLALAKGDRTEWLEARKALARTGN
;
A
#
# COMPACT_ATOMS: atom_id res chain seq x y z
N MET A 1 29.27 -22.17 18.00
CA MET A 1 28.89 -21.05 18.89
C MET A 1 27.67 -20.39 18.26
N ILE A 2 26.48 -20.62 18.80
CA ILE A 2 25.22 -20.12 18.22
C ILE A 2 25.17 -18.60 18.46
N ARG A 3 25.22 -17.81 17.39
CA ARG A 3 24.95 -16.37 17.41
C ARG A 3 23.47 -16.18 17.05
N GLY A 4 22.65 -15.78 18.02
CA GLY A 4 21.22 -15.55 17.84
C GLY A 4 20.39 -16.12 18.98
N GLY A 5 19.79 -15.25 19.78
CA GLY A 5 18.91 -15.59 20.90
C GLY A 5 18.36 -14.31 21.56
N PHE A 6 17.25 -14.42 22.27
CA PHE A 6 16.47 -13.34 22.92
C PHE A 6 17.26 -12.40 23.87
N GLY A 7 18.57 -12.63 24.07
CA GLY A 7 19.46 -11.77 24.86
C GLY A 7 20.21 -10.70 24.07
N ARG A 8 20.03 -10.58 22.74
CA ARG A 8 20.66 -9.51 21.95
C ARG A 8 19.86 -8.21 22.12
N LYS A 9 20.50 -7.13 22.58
CA LYS A 9 19.87 -5.81 22.61
C LYS A 9 19.54 -5.42 21.16
N LEU A 10 18.25 -5.22 20.88
CA LEU A 10 17.75 -4.68 19.63
C LEU A 10 18.34 -3.27 19.43
N ASP A 11 18.74 -2.94 18.21
CA ASP A 11 19.08 -1.56 17.88
C ASP A 11 17.81 -0.68 17.83
N ALA A 12 17.96 0.65 17.83
CA ALA A 12 16.83 1.56 17.92
C ALA A 12 15.84 1.43 16.74
N GLU A 13 16.31 1.08 15.53
CA GLU A 13 15.44 0.86 14.38
C GLU A 13 14.70 -0.47 14.49
N GLN A 14 15.39 -1.51 14.98
CA GLN A 14 14.78 -2.79 15.32
C GLN A 14 13.73 -2.63 16.41
N ILE A 15 13.94 -1.82 17.45
CA ILE A 15 12.94 -1.57 18.49
C ILE A 15 11.69 -0.91 17.90
N VAL A 16 11.85 0.06 16.99
CA VAL A 16 10.70 0.70 16.31
C VAL A 16 9.95 -0.30 15.43
N LEU A 17 10.68 -1.11 14.64
CA LEU A 17 10.13 -2.17 13.81
C LEU A 17 9.39 -3.23 14.64
N TYR A 18 10.05 -3.78 15.65
CA TYR A 18 9.50 -4.78 16.54
C TYR A 18 8.38 -4.23 17.42
N ARG A 19 8.30 -2.93 17.71
CA ARG A 19 7.15 -2.38 18.44
C ARG A 19 5.89 -2.47 17.58
N GLU A 20 5.95 -1.96 16.34
CA GLU A 20 4.82 -2.01 15.41
C GLU A 20 4.50 -3.43 14.95
N ASP A 21 5.52 -4.26 14.71
CA ASP A 21 5.34 -5.68 14.38
C ASP A 21 4.92 -6.52 15.57
N TRP A 22 5.34 -6.21 16.80
CA TRP A 22 4.81 -6.86 17.98
C TRP A 22 3.35 -6.47 18.17
N TYR A 23 2.96 -5.22 17.97
CA TYR A 23 1.54 -4.85 18.00
C TYR A 23 0.76 -5.59 16.91
N ARG A 24 1.28 -5.67 15.69
CA ARG A 24 0.63 -6.38 14.58
C ARG A 24 0.63 -7.90 14.75
N SER A 25 1.73 -8.52 15.12
CA SER A 25 1.86 -9.97 15.34
C SER A 25 1.18 -10.42 16.63
N VAL A 26 1.15 -9.62 17.69
CA VAL A 26 0.30 -9.93 18.86
C VAL A 26 -1.16 -9.73 18.49
N SER A 27 -1.51 -8.72 17.68
CA SER A 27 -2.88 -8.56 17.18
C SER A 27 -3.27 -9.74 16.27
N ASN A 28 -2.39 -10.18 15.38
CA ASN A 28 -2.64 -11.24 14.40
C ASN A 28 -2.54 -12.63 15.02
N ALA A 29 -1.57 -12.91 15.89
CA ALA A 29 -1.46 -14.19 16.60
C ALA A 29 -2.57 -14.36 17.63
N ARG A 30 -3.10 -13.27 18.20
CA ARG A 30 -4.35 -13.32 18.99
C ARG A 30 -5.61 -13.47 18.13
N ALA A 31 -5.50 -13.22 16.82
CA ALA A 31 -6.56 -13.43 15.83
C ALA A 31 -6.36 -14.71 15.00
N SER A 32 -5.28 -15.49 15.24
CA SER A 32 -4.92 -16.65 14.41
C SER A 32 -4.52 -17.90 15.22
N ASP A 33 -4.57 -17.87 16.54
CA ASP A 33 -4.54 -19.09 17.37
C ASP A 33 -5.98 -19.58 17.53
N ASP A 34 -6.56 -20.21 16.49
CA ASP A 34 -7.44 -21.39 16.65
C ASP A 34 -7.81 -22.02 15.30
N ASP A 35 -6.88 -22.81 14.73
CA ASP A 35 -7.13 -23.61 13.53
C ASP A 35 -7.87 -24.92 13.89
N SER A 36 -9.05 -24.76 14.49
CA SER A 36 -10.16 -25.73 14.56
C SER A 36 -11.27 -25.14 15.42
N HIS A 37 -12.36 -24.59 14.85
CA HIS A 37 -13.75 -24.52 15.38
C HIS A 37 -14.55 -23.32 14.78
N ALA A 38 -14.78 -23.31 13.46
CA ALA A 38 -15.34 -22.17 12.71
C ALA A 38 -16.74 -21.63 13.11
N GLU A 39 -17.50 -22.25 14.03
CA GLU A 39 -18.76 -21.69 14.55
C GLU A 39 -18.63 -21.10 15.98
N GLU A 40 -17.70 -21.61 16.81
CA GLU A 40 -17.36 -21.03 18.12
C GLU A 40 -16.40 -19.84 17.97
N GLU A 41 -15.57 -19.84 16.93
CA GLU A 41 -14.55 -18.84 16.61
C GLU A 41 -15.14 -17.45 16.36
N SER A 42 -16.24 -17.33 15.60
CA SER A 42 -16.88 -16.01 15.38
C SER A 42 -17.47 -15.40 16.66
N LEU A 43 -17.89 -16.26 17.60
CA LEU A 43 -18.41 -15.86 18.91
C LEU A 43 -17.27 -15.49 19.86
N HIS A 44 -16.14 -16.20 19.80
CA HIS A 44 -14.93 -15.89 20.57
C HIS A 44 -14.26 -14.60 20.10
N ASP A 45 -14.16 -14.37 18.80
CA ASP A 45 -13.64 -13.13 18.21
C ASP A 45 -14.51 -11.93 18.57
N LEU A 46 -15.84 -12.09 18.50
CA LEU A 46 -16.77 -11.03 18.90
C LEU A 46 -16.65 -10.75 20.40
N THR A 47 -16.62 -11.78 21.24
CA THR A 47 -16.49 -11.65 22.70
C THR A 47 -15.16 -11.00 23.09
N TYR A 48 -14.07 -11.37 22.40
CA TYR A 48 -12.75 -10.79 22.61
C TYR A 48 -12.72 -9.33 22.21
N ALA A 49 -13.21 -9.00 21.01
CA ALA A 49 -13.31 -7.62 20.53
C ALA A 49 -14.15 -6.76 21.47
N THR A 50 -15.30 -7.26 21.94
CA THR A 50 -16.13 -6.52 22.90
C THR A 50 -15.44 -6.33 24.24
N THR A 51 -14.71 -7.33 24.74
CA THR A 51 -13.97 -7.23 26.01
C THR A 51 -12.86 -6.18 25.95
N ILE A 52 -12.09 -6.17 24.85
CA ILE A 52 -11.04 -5.17 24.64
C ILE A 52 -11.63 -3.77 24.53
N ALA A 53 -12.72 -3.61 23.79
CA ALA A 53 -13.44 -2.35 23.70
C ALA A 53 -14.00 -1.88 25.05
N GLU A 54 -14.51 -2.79 25.89
CA GLU A 54 -14.96 -2.46 27.24
C GLU A 54 -13.81 -1.95 28.11
N ILE A 55 -12.66 -2.64 28.11
CA ILE A 55 -11.48 -2.23 28.87
C ILE A 55 -11.02 -0.81 28.48
N TYR A 56 -10.95 -0.50 27.18
CA TYR A 56 -10.56 0.84 26.74
C TYR A 56 -11.61 1.90 27.09
N ARG A 57 -12.90 1.56 26.98
CA ARG A 57 -14.01 2.44 27.36
C ARG A 57 -14.00 2.77 28.84
N GLU A 58 -13.76 1.78 29.71
CA GLU A 58 -13.65 1.98 31.16
C GLU A 58 -12.46 2.87 31.53
N LYS A 59 -11.36 2.78 30.78
CA LYS A 59 -10.18 3.64 30.96
C LYS A 59 -10.32 5.03 30.36
N GLY A 60 -11.35 5.27 29.54
CA GLY A 60 -11.49 6.51 28.78
C GLY A 60 -10.43 6.68 27.68
N ASP A 61 -9.82 5.58 27.23
CA ASP A 61 -8.78 5.59 26.18
C ASP A 61 -9.45 5.55 24.79
N PHE A 62 -9.91 6.72 24.34
CA PHE A 62 -10.64 6.85 23.08
C PHE A 62 -9.75 6.65 21.85
N GLU A 63 -8.44 6.88 21.98
CA GLU A 63 -7.48 6.60 20.91
C GLU A 63 -7.38 5.09 20.67
N ALA A 64 -7.20 4.31 21.74
CA ALA A 64 -7.14 2.85 21.64
C ALA A 64 -8.47 2.27 21.13
N LEU A 65 -9.62 2.85 21.53
CA LEU A 65 -10.93 2.47 20.97
C LEU A 65 -11.01 2.72 19.47
N ALA A 66 -10.62 3.90 19.01
CA ALA A 66 -10.62 4.23 17.58
C ALA A 66 -9.76 3.25 16.78
N ARG A 67 -8.54 2.96 17.25
CA ARG A 67 -7.63 1.97 16.66
C ARG A 67 -8.26 0.58 16.61
N HIS A 68 -8.85 0.13 17.72
CA HIS A 68 -9.50 -1.17 17.78
C HIS A 68 -10.65 -1.30 16.78
N TYR A 69 -11.55 -0.31 16.72
CA TYR A 69 -12.66 -0.31 15.77
C TYR A 69 -12.21 -0.18 14.32
N HIS A 70 -11.09 0.51 14.06
CA HIS A 70 -10.47 0.51 12.74
C HIS A 70 -10.02 -0.89 12.32
N LEU A 71 -9.33 -1.62 13.21
CA LEU A 71 -8.82 -2.96 12.92
C LEU A 71 -9.94 -3.95 12.61
N ILE A 72 -11.07 -3.89 13.33
CA ILE A 72 -12.22 -4.76 13.07
C ILE A 72 -13.17 -4.22 11.98
N GLY A 73 -12.80 -3.15 11.28
CA GLY A 73 -13.57 -2.60 10.17
C GLY A 73 -14.85 -1.85 10.55
N ASN A 74 -15.06 -1.51 11.83
CA ASN A 74 -16.25 -0.76 12.28
C ASN A 74 -16.04 0.76 12.11
N VAL A 75 -16.37 1.26 10.93
CA VAL A 75 -16.18 2.67 10.54
C VAL A 75 -16.94 3.65 11.44
N GLU A 76 -18.18 3.35 11.82
CA GLU A 76 -19.02 4.28 12.60
C GLU A 76 -18.45 4.51 14.01
N LEU A 77 -18.08 3.43 14.70
CA LEU A 77 -17.51 3.52 16.05
C LEU A 77 -16.09 4.08 16.00
N ARG A 78 -15.29 3.70 14.99
CA ARG A 78 -13.98 4.28 14.75
C ARG A 78 -14.10 5.81 14.68
N ASP A 79 -14.94 6.33 13.80
CA ASP A 79 -15.08 7.77 13.58
C ASP A 79 -15.61 8.49 14.82
N LYS A 80 -16.61 7.89 15.51
CA LYS A 80 -17.12 8.42 16.78
C LYS A 80 -16.01 8.59 17.83
N TYR A 81 -15.18 7.56 18.01
CA TYR A 81 -14.12 7.59 19.04
C TYR A 81 -12.93 8.44 18.63
N ILE A 82 -12.68 8.61 17.32
CA ILE A 82 -11.73 9.61 16.81
C ILE A 82 -12.13 11.01 17.26
N GLU A 83 -13.38 11.42 17.03
CA GLU A 83 -13.82 12.77 17.43
C GLU A 83 -13.74 12.96 18.95
N GLN A 84 -14.06 11.92 19.74
CA GLN A 84 -13.92 11.97 21.20
C GLN A 84 -12.47 12.08 21.66
N ALA A 85 -11.55 11.33 21.05
CA ALA A 85 -10.13 11.41 21.35
C ALA A 85 -9.58 12.81 21.07
N ILE A 86 -9.87 13.34 19.89
CA ILE A 86 -9.43 14.69 19.48
C ILE A 86 -10.02 15.76 20.41
N ALA A 87 -11.31 15.67 20.76
CA ALA A 87 -11.95 16.61 21.68
C ALA A 87 -11.34 16.60 23.09
N ASN A 88 -10.75 15.47 23.51
CA ASN A 88 -10.10 15.31 24.81
C ASN A 88 -8.62 15.74 24.81
N GLY A 89 -8.10 16.25 23.70
CA GLY A 89 -6.77 16.85 23.64
C GLY A 89 -5.64 15.87 23.32
N CYS A 90 -5.78 15.12 22.21
CA CYS A 90 -4.67 14.38 21.63
C CYS A 90 -3.52 15.31 21.19
N ASP A 91 -2.29 14.78 21.22
CA ASP A 91 -1.14 15.42 20.61
C ASP A 91 -1.26 15.45 19.07
N ALA A 92 -0.45 16.29 18.42
CA ALA A 92 -0.52 16.50 16.98
C ALA A 92 -0.26 15.22 16.16
N GLU A 93 0.68 14.37 16.59
CA GLU A 93 0.98 13.11 15.89
C GLU A 93 -0.22 12.16 15.94
N THR A 94 -0.83 12.05 17.11
CA THR A 94 -2.06 11.27 17.30
C THR A 94 -3.22 11.82 16.47
N VAL A 95 -3.39 13.15 16.41
CA VAL A 95 -4.43 13.76 15.55
C VAL A 95 -4.21 13.40 14.08
N ILE A 96 -2.97 13.47 13.59
CA ILE A 96 -2.64 13.11 12.20
C ILE A 96 -2.99 11.65 11.93
N TYR A 97 -2.58 10.75 12.84
CA TYR A 97 -2.90 9.33 12.76
C TYR A 97 -4.41 9.03 12.76
N LEU A 98 -5.16 9.65 13.67
CA LEU A 98 -6.60 9.43 13.73
C LEU A 98 -7.30 9.97 12.47
N ARG A 99 -6.90 11.15 11.97
CA ARG A 99 -7.47 11.73 10.75
C ARG A 99 -7.12 10.92 9.50
N SER A 100 -5.95 10.31 9.42
CA SER A 100 -5.58 9.46 8.28
C SER A 100 -6.41 8.16 8.23
N ILE A 101 -6.59 7.47 9.35
CA ILE A 101 -7.44 6.25 9.36
C ILE A 101 -8.91 6.59 9.11
N GLN A 102 -9.35 7.81 9.42
CA GLN A 102 -10.68 8.33 9.06
C GLN A 102 -10.82 8.66 7.57
N LYS A 103 -9.71 8.71 6.81
CA LYS A 103 -9.63 9.25 5.45
C LYS A 103 -10.06 10.72 5.38
N ARG A 104 -9.70 11.51 6.40
CA ARG A 104 -10.00 12.94 6.52
C ARG A 104 -8.77 13.78 6.82
N ILE A 105 -7.68 13.52 6.08
CA ILE A 105 -6.39 14.19 6.31
C ILE A 105 -6.47 15.70 6.04
N GLU A 106 -7.40 16.14 5.20
CA GLU A 106 -7.69 17.54 4.90
C GLU A 106 -8.14 18.36 6.11
N LEU A 107 -8.57 17.69 7.21
CA LEU A 107 -8.91 18.35 8.47
C LEU A 107 -7.69 18.66 9.34
N VAL A 108 -6.52 18.13 9.00
CA VAL A 108 -5.27 18.42 9.70
C VAL A 108 -4.66 19.71 9.13
N PRO A 109 -4.24 20.67 9.98
CA PRO A 109 -3.51 21.84 9.50
C PRO A 109 -2.26 21.46 8.70
N GLU A 110 -2.11 22.04 7.51
CA GLU A 110 -0.96 21.76 6.63
C GLU A 110 0.38 22.02 7.33
N SER A 111 0.45 23.04 8.19
CA SER A 111 1.65 23.35 8.97
C SER A 111 2.08 22.20 9.88
N ALA A 112 1.14 21.48 10.48
CA ALA A 112 1.44 20.33 11.34
C ALA A 112 1.97 19.14 10.52
N LEU A 113 1.44 18.94 9.31
CA LEU A 113 1.96 17.92 8.39
C LEU A 113 3.39 18.23 7.95
N LEU A 114 3.66 19.49 7.60
CA LEU A 114 5.00 19.93 7.20
C LEU A 114 6.02 19.85 8.34
N GLU A 115 5.64 20.26 9.55
CA GLU A 115 6.48 20.14 10.74
C GLU A 115 6.88 18.68 10.99
N ARG A 116 5.93 17.75 10.87
CA ARG A 116 6.22 16.32 11.01
C ARG A 116 7.14 15.78 9.92
N ILE A 117 6.97 16.22 8.67
CA ILE A 117 7.85 15.83 7.55
C ILE A 117 9.28 16.28 7.82
N GLU A 118 9.47 17.53 8.25
CA GLU A 118 10.81 18.06 8.56
C GLU A 118 11.41 17.37 9.79
N GLU A 119 10.62 17.06 10.82
CA GLU A 119 11.08 16.28 11.97
C GLU A 119 11.63 14.90 11.56
N LEU A 120 10.90 14.17 10.70
CA LEU A 120 11.30 12.84 10.21
C LEU A 120 12.56 12.92 9.34
N LYS A 121 12.70 14.00 8.57
CA LYS A 121 13.86 14.28 7.73
C LYS A 121 15.10 14.61 8.56
N ASP A 122 14.98 15.46 9.59
CA ASP A 122 16.06 15.84 10.49
C ASP A 122 16.60 14.62 11.26
N LYS A 123 15.70 13.72 11.68
CA LYS A 123 16.05 12.44 12.31
C LYS A 123 16.61 11.41 11.33
N LYS A 124 16.60 11.69 10.02
CA LYS A 124 16.99 10.77 8.93
C LYS A 124 16.19 9.46 8.94
N TRP A 125 14.93 9.52 9.36
CA TRP A 125 14.04 8.34 9.41
C TRP A 125 13.28 8.17 8.10
N ILE A 126 14.01 7.91 7.02
CA ILE A 126 13.45 7.88 5.66
C ILE A 126 12.28 6.89 5.50
N LEU A 127 12.34 5.72 6.12
CA LEU A 127 11.27 4.70 6.04
C LEU A 127 10.04 5.09 6.86
N ALA A 128 10.22 5.80 7.98
CA ALA A 128 9.09 6.37 8.73
C ALA A 128 8.46 7.54 7.95
N ARG A 129 9.26 8.32 7.22
CA ARG A 129 8.79 9.37 6.31
C ARG A 129 8.01 8.77 5.13
N ALA A 130 8.43 7.62 4.59
CA ALA A 130 7.70 6.90 3.56
C ALA A 130 6.28 6.52 4.01
N ARG A 131 6.16 5.89 5.19
CA ARG A 131 4.86 5.58 5.83
C ARG A 131 4.02 6.83 6.05
N PHE A 132 4.64 7.89 6.54
CA PHE A 132 3.94 9.14 6.78
C PHE A 132 3.40 9.75 5.48
N HIS A 133 4.18 9.72 4.40
CA HIS A 133 3.74 10.17 3.07
C HIS A 133 2.59 9.30 2.54
N GLU A 134 2.66 7.99 2.70
CA GLU A 134 1.57 7.07 2.31
C GLU A 134 0.29 7.40 3.08
N GLN A 135 0.41 7.55 4.40
CA GLN A 135 -0.68 7.86 5.32
C GLN A 135 -1.42 9.17 4.96
N ILE A 136 -0.72 10.15 4.39
CA ILE A 136 -1.30 11.44 3.97
C ILE A 136 -1.63 11.50 2.47
N GLY A 137 -1.55 10.38 1.74
CA GLY A 137 -1.89 10.29 0.32
C GLY A 137 -0.82 10.82 -0.65
N LYS A 138 0.40 11.11 -0.17
CA LYS A 138 1.55 11.53 -0.99
C LYS A 138 2.29 10.31 -1.55
N HIS A 139 1.64 9.56 -2.44
CA HIS A 139 2.11 8.26 -2.90
C HIS A 139 3.45 8.30 -3.66
N LEU A 140 3.74 9.38 -4.41
CA LEU A 140 5.01 9.52 -5.14
C LEU A 140 6.19 9.70 -4.18
N GLU A 141 6.03 10.59 -3.20
CA GLU A 141 7.02 10.83 -2.17
C GLU A 141 7.22 9.59 -1.30
N ALA A 142 6.13 8.89 -0.96
CA ALA A 142 6.18 7.61 -0.25
C ALA A 142 6.99 6.56 -1.03
N ALA A 143 6.71 6.39 -2.33
CA ALA A 143 7.42 5.45 -3.19
C ALA A 143 8.93 5.77 -3.22
N SER A 144 9.28 7.04 -3.41
CA SER A 144 10.68 7.48 -3.45
C SER A 144 11.40 7.18 -2.14
N ASP A 145 10.78 7.47 -1.00
CA ASP A 145 11.35 7.23 0.32
C ASP A 145 11.48 5.74 0.64
N TYR A 146 10.50 4.91 0.27
CA TYR A 146 10.60 3.46 0.42
C TYR A 146 11.77 2.91 -0.41
N VAL A 147 11.86 3.26 -1.70
CA VAL A 147 12.92 2.75 -2.59
C VAL A 147 14.30 3.14 -2.06
N ASN A 148 14.48 4.41 -1.68
CA ASN A 148 15.75 4.90 -1.12
C ASN A 148 16.07 4.22 0.21
N GLY A 149 15.11 4.16 1.13
CA GLY A 149 15.28 3.54 2.44
C GLY A 149 15.59 2.05 2.36
N ILE A 150 14.91 1.30 1.48
CA ILE A 150 15.17 -0.13 1.26
C ILE A 150 16.57 -0.32 0.67
N SER A 151 16.95 0.48 -0.33
CA SER A 151 18.27 0.45 -0.94
C SER A 151 19.37 0.64 0.11
N ASP A 152 19.25 1.66 0.97
CA ASP A 152 20.22 1.91 2.04
C ASP A 152 20.36 0.70 2.98
N ARG A 153 19.24 0.06 3.34
CA ARG A 153 19.26 -1.14 4.21
C ARG A 153 19.90 -2.35 3.54
N LEU A 154 19.74 -2.51 2.22
CA LEU A 154 20.44 -3.55 1.47
C LEU A 154 21.95 -3.29 1.44
N GLN A 155 22.38 -2.05 1.22
CA GLN A 155 23.80 -1.66 1.21
C GLN A 155 24.46 -1.88 2.58
N GLU A 156 23.73 -1.69 3.67
CA GLU A 156 24.19 -1.96 5.03
C GLU A 156 24.08 -3.45 5.45
N HIS A 157 23.67 -4.34 4.54
CA HIS A 157 23.41 -5.76 4.81
C HIS A 157 22.33 -6.01 5.90
N ARG A 158 21.38 -5.09 6.06
CA ARG A 158 20.21 -5.22 6.95
C ARG A 158 19.04 -5.88 6.22
N TYR A 159 19.23 -7.13 5.80
CA TYR A 159 18.29 -7.84 4.92
C TYR A 159 16.88 -7.99 5.48
N PHE A 160 16.74 -8.24 6.79
CA PHE A 160 15.42 -8.38 7.41
C PHE A 160 14.61 -7.08 7.28
N THR A 161 15.22 -5.95 7.65
CA THR A 161 14.59 -4.63 7.54
C THR A 161 14.24 -4.31 6.09
N ALA A 162 15.14 -4.58 5.15
CA ALA A 162 14.86 -4.38 3.73
C ALA A 162 13.68 -5.24 3.24
N ALA A 163 13.67 -6.54 3.55
CA ALA A 163 12.59 -7.46 3.17
C ALA A 163 11.24 -7.06 3.78
N TYR A 164 11.25 -6.62 5.03
CA TYR A 164 10.07 -6.14 5.72
C TYR A 164 9.45 -4.92 5.03
N TYR A 165 10.24 -3.89 4.71
CA TYR A 165 9.72 -2.70 4.05
C TYR A 165 9.40 -2.94 2.57
N LEU A 166 10.06 -3.90 1.91
CA LEU A 166 9.63 -4.37 0.59
C LEU A 166 8.23 -4.97 0.62
N LYS A 167 7.95 -5.84 1.60
CA LYS A 167 6.61 -6.40 1.81
C LYS A 167 5.59 -5.29 2.04
N GLU A 168 5.90 -4.34 2.91
CA GLU A 168 5.01 -3.22 3.22
C GLU A 168 4.73 -2.34 2.00
N LEU A 169 5.76 -2.01 1.20
CA LEU A 169 5.57 -1.29 -0.06
C LEU A 169 4.65 -2.05 -1.01
N ALA A 170 4.83 -3.37 -1.15
CA ALA A 170 3.99 -4.20 -2.00
C ALA A 170 2.53 -4.27 -1.53
N GLU A 171 2.28 -4.21 -0.23
CA GLU A 171 0.93 -4.27 0.37
C GLU A 171 0.25 -2.89 0.48
N SER A 172 0.99 -1.79 0.26
CA SER A 172 0.51 -0.42 0.49
C SER A 172 -0.46 0.12 -0.55
N GLY A 173 -0.59 -0.53 -1.72
CA GLY A 173 -1.35 0.00 -2.85
C GLY A 173 -0.64 1.13 -3.62
N ILE A 174 0.59 1.50 -3.24
CA ILE A 174 1.36 2.57 -3.91
C ILE A 174 1.66 2.19 -5.37
N VAL A 175 1.93 0.91 -5.65
CA VAL A 175 2.27 0.44 -7.01
C VAL A 175 1.12 0.72 -7.98
N GLU A 176 -0.10 0.39 -7.57
CA GLU A 176 -1.33 0.65 -8.32
C GLU A 176 -1.52 2.15 -8.55
N ARG A 177 -1.30 2.98 -7.52
CA ARG A 177 -1.35 4.45 -7.66
C ARG A 177 -0.33 5.00 -8.66
N LEU A 178 0.86 4.39 -8.74
CA LEU A 178 1.86 4.76 -9.73
C LEU A 178 1.40 4.39 -11.14
N PHE A 179 0.78 3.23 -11.34
CA PHE A 179 0.23 2.84 -12.64
C PHE A 179 -0.99 3.70 -13.04
N GLU A 180 -1.87 4.07 -12.10
CA GLU A 180 -2.94 5.05 -12.37
C GLU A 180 -2.37 6.38 -12.88
N LYS A 181 -1.26 6.84 -12.29
CA LYS A 181 -0.60 8.07 -12.71
C LYS A 181 0.15 7.94 -14.03
N ALA A 182 0.75 6.78 -14.29
CA ALA A 182 1.37 6.48 -15.58
C ALA A 182 0.31 6.41 -16.69
N LEU A 183 -0.87 5.86 -16.41
CA LEU A 183 -2.01 5.86 -17.33
C LEU A 183 -2.45 7.29 -17.65
N GLN A 184 -2.58 8.16 -16.64
CA GLN A 184 -2.93 9.56 -16.86
C GLN A 184 -1.88 10.31 -17.71
N ASP A 185 -0.58 10.15 -17.40
CA ASP A 185 0.49 10.78 -18.18
C ASP A 185 0.57 10.24 -19.62
N ALA A 186 0.25 8.95 -19.83
CA ALA A 186 0.15 8.36 -21.16
C ALA A 186 -1.08 8.84 -21.93
N ASP A 187 -2.21 9.09 -21.26
CA ASP A 187 -3.40 9.72 -21.83
C ASP A 187 -3.10 11.15 -22.29
N ASP A 188 -2.50 11.96 -21.42
CA ASP A 188 -2.12 13.35 -21.71
C ASP A 188 -1.14 13.47 -22.90
N ARG A 189 -0.32 12.44 -23.14
CA ARG A 189 0.66 12.38 -24.24
C ARG A 189 0.13 11.68 -25.49
N ASN A 190 -1.08 11.14 -25.45
CA ASN A 190 -1.63 10.28 -26.49
C ASN A 190 -0.71 9.08 -26.82
N ASP A 191 -0.10 8.48 -25.80
CA ASP A 191 0.78 7.31 -25.91
C ASP A 191 0.00 6.02 -25.62
N LEU A 192 -0.60 5.49 -26.69
CA LEU A 192 -1.43 4.28 -26.63
C LEU A 192 -0.69 3.09 -25.98
N TRP A 193 0.64 3.00 -26.12
CA TRP A 193 1.37 1.82 -25.63
C TRP A 193 1.40 1.81 -24.12
N TRP A 194 1.75 2.96 -23.53
CA TRP A 194 1.78 3.10 -22.09
C TRP A 194 0.40 3.11 -21.46
N GLN A 195 -0.63 3.56 -22.17
CA GLN A 195 -2.02 3.43 -21.71
C GLN A 195 -2.43 1.95 -21.57
N VAL A 196 -2.24 1.15 -22.64
CA VAL A 196 -2.54 -0.29 -22.65
C VAL A 196 -1.75 -1.01 -21.56
N ARG A 197 -0.43 -0.78 -21.46
CA ARG A 197 0.42 -1.40 -20.44
C ARG A 197 -0.02 -1.04 -19.02
N ALA A 198 -0.31 0.22 -18.75
CA ALA A 198 -0.76 0.63 -17.42
C ALA A 198 -2.09 -0.02 -17.03
N LEU A 199 -3.04 -0.14 -17.97
CA LEU A 199 -4.30 -0.85 -17.75
C LEU A 199 -4.10 -2.35 -17.45
N GLU A 200 -3.20 -3.02 -18.16
CA GLU A 200 -2.87 -4.43 -17.90
C GLU A 200 -2.25 -4.64 -16.51
N GLU A 201 -1.31 -3.79 -16.10
CA GLU A 201 -0.69 -3.85 -14.77
C GLU A 201 -1.68 -3.54 -13.64
N LEU A 202 -2.71 -2.72 -13.91
CA LEU A 202 -3.84 -2.50 -13.02
C LEU A 202 -4.87 -3.64 -13.04
N GLY A 203 -4.65 -4.69 -13.83
CA GLY A 203 -5.60 -5.80 -14.01
C GLY A 203 -6.87 -5.44 -14.79
N ARG A 204 -6.90 -4.27 -15.45
CA ARG A 204 -8.03 -3.74 -16.23
C ARG A 204 -7.95 -4.23 -17.68
N TYR A 205 -7.93 -5.55 -17.87
CA TYR A 205 -7.74 -6.18 -19.18
C TYR A 205 -8.87 -5.90 -20.18
N ASP A 206 -10.12 -5.79 -19.72
CA ASP A 206 -11.26 -5.47 -20.58
C ASP A 206 -11.16 -4.04 -21.13
N ASP A 207 -10.77 -3.08 -20.28
CA ASP A 207 -10.56 -1.69 -20.69
C ASP A 207 -9.39 -1.57 -21.66
N SER A 208 -8.29 -2.28 -21.39
CA SER A 208 -7.13 -2.37 -22.29
C SER A 208 -7.53 -2.92 -23.67
N ARG A 209 -8.34 -3.99 -23.68
CA ARG A 209 -8.86 -4.59 -24.90
C ARG A 209 -9.76 -3.64 -25.69
N GLU A 210 -10.67 -2.95 -25.01
CA GLU A 210 -11.55 -1.97 -25.64
C GLU A 210 -10.75 -0.81 -26.26
N LEU A 211 -9.75 -0.30 -25.53
CA LEU A 211 -8.88 0.78 -26.00
C LEU A 211 -8.13 0.39 -27.29
N VAL A 212 -7.60 -0.83 -27.36
CA VAL A 212 -6.93 -1.35 -28.57
C VAL A 212 -7.90 -1.46 -29.74
N LEU A 213 -9.14 -1.91 -29.52
CA LEU A 213 -10.16 -2.01 -30.57
C LEU A 213 -10.59 -0.63 -31.08
N GLN A 214 -10.68 0.37 -30.21
CA GLN A 214 -11.01 1.75 -30.59
C GLN A 214 -9.95 2.38 -31.51
N HIS A 215 -8.69 1.97 -31.38
CA HIS A 215 -7.56 2.46 -32.20
C HIS A 215 -7.17 1.50 -33.34
N GLU A 216 -8.07 0.61 -33.76
CA GLU A 216 -7.81 -0.39 -34.80
C GLU A 216 -7.24 0.22 -36.08
N GLU A 217 -7.87 1.27 -36.61
CA GLU A 217 -7.45 1.89 -37.87
C GLU A 217 -6.03 2.45 -37.77
N GLU A 218 -5.72 3.14 -36.66
CA GLU A 218 -4.41 3.73 -36.40
C GLU A 218 -3.32 2.65 -36.29
N ILE A 219 -3.62 1.54 -35.61
CA ILE A 219 -2.69 0.40 -35.45
C ILE A 219 -2.38 -0.25 -36.81
N LEU A 220 -3.39 -0.41 -37.67
CA LEU A 220 -3.21 -1.02 -38.98
C LEU A 220 -2.44 -0.10 -39.94
N MET A 221 -2.66 1.21 -39.84
CA MET A 221 -1.98 2.23 -40.64
C MET A 221 -0.56 2.53 -40.17
N SER A 222 -0.22 2.28 -38.90
CA SER A 222 1.15 2.41 -38.40
C SER A 222 2.06 1.38 -39.05
N GLU A 223 3.12 1.86 -39.71
CA GLU A 223 4.20 1.00 -40.20
C GLU A 223 4.95 0.39 -39.00
N ASP A 224 5.31 -0.89 -39.11
CA ASP A 224 6.15 -1.65 -38.16
C ASP A 224 5.73 -1.73 -36.69
N ASN A 225 4.44 -1.59 -36.38
CA ASN A 225 3.96 -1.75 -35.00
C ASN A 225 3.49 -3.17 -34.66
N LEU A 226 4.40 -4.13 -34.77
CA LEU A 226 4.11 -5.57 -34.64
C LEU A 226 3.54 -5.96 -33.27
N LEU A 227 3.94 -5.28 -32.20
CA LEU A 227 3.41 -5.50 -30.85
C LEU A 227 1.92 -5.13 -30.76
N PHE A 228 1.55 -3.99 -31.33
CA PHE A 228 0.14 -3.58 -31.37
C PHE A 228 -0.71 -4.45 -32.31
N ARG A 229 -0.13 -4.97 -33.40
CA ARG A 229 -0.81 -5.97 -34.24
C ARG A 229 -1.05 -7.28 -33.49
N GLU A 230 -0.11 -7.70 -32.64
CA GLU A 230 -0.31 -8.85 -31.75
C GLU A 230 -1.46 -8.59 -30.75
N LEU A 231 -1.47 -7.42 -30.10
CA LEU A 231 -2.51 -7.01 -29.16
C LEU A 231 -3.89 -6.89 -29.82
N LEU A 232 -3.97 -6.30 -31.01
CA LEU A 232 -5.21 -6.17 -31.77
C LEU A 232 -5.77 -7.54 -32.18
N ALA A 233 -4.91 -8.44 -32.64
CA ALA A 233 -5.30 -9.81 -32.98
C ALA A 233 -5.81 -10.57 -31.74
N LEU A 234 -5.17 -10.40 -30.58
CA LEU A 234 -5.67 -10.94 -29.31
C LEU A 234 -7.03 -10.34 -28.93
N ALA A 235 -7.19 -9.03 -29.05
CA ALA A 235 -8.44 -8.33 -28.73
C ALA A 235 -9.61 -8.80 -29.61
N LYS A 236 -9.35 -9.08 -30.89
CA LYS A 236 -10.33 -9.64 -31.83
C LYS A 236 -10.57 -11.15 -31.69
N GLY A 237 -9.66 -11.86 -31.03
CA GLY A 237 -9.64 -13.32 -31.01
C GLY A 237 -9.17 -13.94 -32.33
N ASP A 238 -8.47 -13.20 -33.19
CA ASP A 238 -7.89 -13.71 -34.44
C ASP A 238 -6.56 -14.43 -34.17
N ARG A 239 -6.67 -15.75 -34.00
CA ARG A 239 -5.50 -16.60 -33.75
C ARG A 239 -4.51 -16.63 -34.90
N THR A 240 -4.96 -16.46 -36.14
CA THR A 240 -4.09 -16.55 -37.32
C THR A 240 -3.22 -15.30 -37.39
N GLU A 241 -3.85 -14.13 -37.28
CA GLU A 241 -3.15 -12.85 -37.29
C GLU A 241 -2.19 -12.71 -36.10
N TRP A 242 -2.61 -13.20 -34.93
CA TRP A 242 -1.74 -13.26 -33.74
C TRP A 242 -0.47 -14.09 -33.97
N LEU A 243 -0.61 -15.28 -34.58
CA LEU A 243 0.54 -16.14 -34.89
C LEU A 243 1.48 -15.50 -35.91
N GLU A 244 0.95 -14.82 -36.94
CA GLU A 244 1.76 -14.13 -37.93
C GLU A 244 2.52 -12.94 -37.31
N ALA A 245 1.86 -12.12 -36.48
CA ALA A 245 2.50 -11.03 -35.75
C ALA A 245 3.64 -11.53 -34.85
N ARG A 246 3.40 -12.61 -34.10
CA ARG A 246 4.40 -13.22 -33.21
C ARG A 246 5.59 -13.83 -33.96
N LYS A 247 5.35 -14.45 -35.12
CA LYS A 247 6.44 -14.91 -36.02
C LYS A 247 7.26 -13.73 -36.54
N ALA A 248 6.63 -12.61 -36.88
CA ALA A 248 7.32 -11.42 -37.33
C ALA A 248 8.20 -10.81 -36.22
N LEU A 249 7.67 -10.68 -35.00
CA LEU A 249 8.43 -10.24 -33.82
C LEU A 249 9.66 -11.12 -33.54
N ALA A 250 9.50 -12.44 -33.62
CA ALA A 250 10.60 -13.38 -33.42
C ALA A 250 11.70 -13.27 -34.50
N ARG A 251 11.35 -12.82 -35.71
CA ARG A 251 12.32 -12.60 -36.81
C ARG A 251 13.08 -11.29 -36.68
N THR A 252 12.50 -10.29 -36.00
CA THR A 252 13.14 -8.97 -35.79
C THR A 252 14.22 -8.97 -34.71
N GLY A 253 14.33 -10.02 -33.88
CA GLY A 253 15.50 -10.23 -33.00
C GLY A 253 15.64 -9.24 -31.83
N ASN A 254 14.53 -8.64 -31.37
CA ASN A 254 14.49 -7.97 -30.07
C ASN A 254 14.35 -8.98 -28.93
#